data_AF-G3NC38-F1
#
_entry.id   AF-G3NC38-F1
#
_cell.length_a   1.000
_cell.length_b   1.000
_cell.length_c   1.000
_cell.angle_alpha   90.00
_cell.angle_beta   90.00
_cell.angle_gamma   90.00
#
_symmetry.space_group_name_H-M   'P 1'
#
loop_
_entity.id
_entity.type
_entity.pdbx_description
1 polymer ?
#
loop_
_entity_poly.entity_id
_entity_poly.type
_entity_poly.pdbx_seq_one_letter_code
_entity_poly.pdbx_strand_id
1 'polypeptide(L)' 'EELRCHVPTFPYEKRLSKIDTLRLAIAYIALLREILVSGCDPKSYVDECMKSGYKNHTNAIWNTSDLTARLSWIKWD' A
#
# COMPACT_ATOMS: atom_id res chain seq x y z
N GLU A 1 -1.60 -13.87 12.98
CA GLU A 1 -2.85 -13.69 12.20
C GLU A 1 -3.45 -12.31 12.28
N GLU A 2 -3.53 -11.67 13.45
CA GLU A 2 -4.07 -10.31 13.57
C GLU A 2 -3.47 -9.30 12.60
N LEU A 3 -2.14 -9.26 12.44
CA LEU A 3 -1.48 -8.36 11.48
C LEU A 3 -1.95 -8.57 10.02
N ARG A 4 -2.27 -9.81 9.63
CA ARG A 4 -2.73 -10.10 8.27
C ARG A 4 -4.07 -9.43 7.97
N CYS A 5 -4.90 -9.20 8.98
CA CYS A 5 -6.18 -8.49 8.85
C CYS A 5 -6.01 -6.97 8.66
N HIS A 6 -4.80 -6.43 8.88
CA HIS A 6 -4.51 -5.00 8.80
C HIS A 6 -3.69 -4.60 7.58
N VAL A 7 -3.24 -5.57 6.77
CA VAL A 7 -2.52 -5.30 5.52
C VAL A 7 -3.43 -5.55 4.32
N PRO A 8 -3.22 -4.87 3.18
CA PRO A 8 -4.01 -5.11 1.98
C PRO A 8 -3.87 -6.55 1.48
N THR A 9 -4.96 -7.30 1.40
CA THR A 9 -4.97 -8.69 0.89
C THR A 9 -5.80 -8.80 -0.37
N PHE A 10 -5.44 -9.69 -1.29
CA PHE A 10 -6.34 -9.99 -2.40
C PHE A 10 -7.61 -10.68 -1.89
N PRO A 11 -8.77 -10.46 -2.51
CA PRO A 11 -10.04 -11.07 -2.10
C PRO A 11 -10.01 -12.61 -1.98
N TYR A 12 -9.13 -13.26 -2.73
CA TYR A 12 -8.98 -14.73 -2.76
C TYR A 12 -7.60 -15.21 -2.29
N GLU A 13 -6.84 -14.38 -1.56
CA GLU A 13 -5.50 -14.74 -1.09
C GLU A 13 -5.56 -15.82 -0.01
N LYS A 14 -5.38 -17.08 -0.42
CA LYS A 14 -5.47 -18.23 0.48
C LYS A 14 -4.42 -18.21 1.60
N ARG A 15 -3.19 -17.78 1.30
CA ARG A 15 -2.08 -17.71 2.26
C ARG A 15 -1.11 -16.59 1.87
N LEU A 16 -0.72 -15.78 2.85
CA LEU A 16 0.41 -14.86 2.79
C LEU A 16 1.47 -15.36 3.79
N SER A 17 2.73 -15.46 3.37
CA SER A 17 3.78 -15.96 4.27
C SER A 17 4.02 -14.98 5.43
N LYS A 18 4.60 -15.44 6.53
CA LYS A 18 4.95 -14.56 7.67
C LYS A 18 5.91 -13.45 7.22
N ILE A 19 6.88 -13.77 6.36
CA ILE A 19 7.86 -12.80 5.85
C ILE A 19 7.17 -11.79 4.93
N ASP A 20 6.31 -12.25 4.02
CA ASP A 20 5.60 -11.35 3.11
C ASP A 20 4.61 -10.45 3.87
N THR A 21 3.96 -10.98 4.90
CA THR A 21 3.11 -10.18 5.80
C THR A 21 3.90 -9.06 6.45
N LEU A 22 5.10 -9.34 6.97
CA LEU A 22 5.95 -8.32 7.61
C LEU A 22 6.44 -7.28 6.60
N ARG A 23 6.88 -7.71 5.42
CA ARG A 23 7.32 -6.81 4.34
C ARG A 23 6.19 -5.89 3.89
N LEU A 24 5.01 -6.46 3.69
CA LEU A 24 3.83 -5.72 3.28
C LEU A 24 3.38 -4.73 4.35
N ALA A 25 3.42 -5.12 5.64
CA ALA A 25 3.11 -4.22 6.74
C ALA A 25 4.06 -3.01 6.79
N ILE A 26 5.37 -3.21 6.60
CA ILE A 26 6.36 -2.13 6.56
C ILE A 26 6.03 -1.15 5.43
N ALA A 27 5.81 -1.67 4.22
CA ALA A 27 5.46 -0.85 3.06
C ALA A 27 4.13 -0.11 3.27
N TYR A 28 3.13 -0.77 3.82
CA TYR A 28 1.81 -0.18 4.04
C TYR A 28 1.84 0.93 5.10
N ILE A 29 2.57 0.73 6.21
CA ILE A 29 2.78 1.78 7.21
C ILE A 29 3.48 3.00 6.61
N ALA A 30 4.49 2.79 5.75
CA ALA A 30 5.16 3.89 5.06
C ALA A 30 4.20 4.69 4.16
N LEU A 31 3.33 4.01 3.41
CA LEU A 31 2.30 4.67 2.59
C LEU A 31 1.33 5.49 3.45
N LEU A 32 0.78 4.87 4.51
CA LEU A 32 -0.19 5.51 5.40
C LEU A 32 0.40 6.76 6.07
N ARG A 33 1.69 6.75 6.40
CA ARG A 33 2.40 7.92 6.92
C ARG A 33 2.48 9.04 5.89
N GLU A 34 2.82 8.73 4.65
CA GLU A 34 2.89 9.74 3.59
C GLU A 34 1.52 10.36 3.28
N ILE A 35 0.46 9.53 3.25
CA ILE A 35 -0.92 10.00 3.14
C ILE A 35 -1.26 10.96 4.29
N LEU A 36 -0.96 10.58 5.53
CA LEU A 36 -1.23 11.41 6.71
C LEU A 36 -0.50 12.77 6.65
N VAL A 37 0.76 12.77 6.21
CA VAL A 37 1.58 14.00 6.07
C VAL A 37 1.08 14.88 4.93
N SER A 38 0.61 14.28 3.83
CA SER A 38 0.09 15.04 2.69
C SER A 38 -1.16 15.85 3.03
N GLY A 39 -1.97 15.38 3.99
CA GLY A 39 -3.27 15.95 4.32
C GLY A 39 -4.34 15.76 3.23
N CYS A 40 -4.01 15.03 2.16
CA CYS A 40 -4.94 14.69 1.08
C CYS A 40 -5.81 13.49 1.46
N ASP A 41 -6.95 13.36 0.78
CA ASP A 41 -7.72 12.13 0.79
C ASP A 41 -6.84 10.93 0.34
N PRO A 42 -6.89 9.77 1.04
CA PRO A 42 -6.05 8.61 0.75
C PRO A 42 -6.13 8.12 -0.70
N LYS A 43 -7.33 8.07 -1.29
CA LYS A 43 -7.52 7.63 -2.67
C LYS A 43 -6.90 8.64 -3.64
N SER A 44 -7.12 9.92 -3.40
CA SER A 44 -6.59 11.02 -4.21
C SER A 44 -5.05 11.02 -4.21
N TYR A 45 -4.44 10.80 -3.04
CA TYR A 45 -2.99 10.68 -2.90
C TYR A 45 -2.43 9.50 -3.73
N VAL A 46 -3.03 8.31 -3.58
CA VAL A 46 -2.60 7.12 -4.32
C VAL A 46 -2.78 7.31 -5.83
N ASP A 47 -3.91 7.87 -6.26
CA ASP A 47 -4.19 8.16 -7.67
C ASP A 47 -3.17 9.16 -8.25
N GLU A 48 -2.83 10.21 -7.51
CA GLU A 48 -1.83 11.20 -7.91
C GLU A 48 -0.44 10.56 -8.04
N CYS A 49 -0.03 9.77 -7.05
CA CYS A 49 1.24 9.04 -7.10
C CYS A 49 1.32 8.07 -8.28
N MET A 50 0.21 7.40 -8.64
CA MET A 50 0.16 6.52 -9.80
C MET A 50 0.11 7.27 -11.14
N LYS A 51 -0.54 8.44 -11.20
CA LYS A 51 -0.69 9.26 -12.42
C LYS A 51 0.54 10.11 -12.72
N SER A 52 1.19 10.68 -11.72
CA SER A 52 2.29 11.65 -11.90
C SER A 52 3.56 11.03 -12.47
N GLY A 53 3.57 9.70 -12.70
CA GLY A 53 4.73 8.94 -13.11
C GLY A 53 5.76 8.89 -11.98
N TYR A 54 6.49 7.79 -11.91
CA TYR A 54 7.47 7.43 -10.87
C TYR A 54 8.53 8.49 -10.48
N LYS A 55 8.56 9.67 -11.12
CA LYS A 55 9.62 10.68 -11.05
C LYS A 55 9.94 11.20 -9.64
N ASN A 56 8.99 11.17 -8.70
CA ASN A 56 9.20 11.64 -7.32
C ASN A 56 9.19 10.54 -6.25
N HIS A 57 8.79 9.30 -6.60
CA HIS A 57 8.55 8.21 -5.63
C HIS A 57 9.31 6.91 -5.93
N THR A 58 10.28 6.89 -6.85
CA THR A 58 11.11 5.68 -7.11
C THR A 58 11.81 5.16 -5.85
N ASN A 59 12.08 6.03 -4.86
CA ASN A 59 12.73 5.66 -3.60
C ASN A 59 11.76 5.54 -2.42
N ALA A 60 10.44 5.66 -2.64
CA ALA A 60 9.48 5.55 -1.56
C ALA A 60 9.43 4.09 -1.07
N ILE A 61 9.60 3.87 0.24
CA ILE A 61 9.65 2.53 0.86
C ILE A 61 8.39 1.72 0.56
N TRP A 62 7.25 2.41 0.42
CA TRP A 62 5.98 1.77 0.10
C TRP A 62 5.84 1.35 -1.37
N ASN A 63 6.66 1.91 -2.27
CA ASN A 63 6.57 1.69 -3.72
C ASN A 63 7.17 0.33 -4.12
N THR A 64 6.53 -0.72 -3.63
CA THR A 64 6.81 -2.11 -3.99
C THR A 64 5.77 -2.58 -5.00
N SER A 65 6.17 -3.46 -5.92
CA SER A 65 5.25 -4.06 -6.89
C SER A 65 4.10 -4.81 -6.22
N ASP A 66 4.36 -5.47 -5.09
CA ASP A 66 3.34 -6.20 -4.33
C ASP A 66 2.30 -5.25 -3.71
N LEU A 67 2.73 -4.21 -2.98
CA LEU A 67 1.79 -3.25 -2.39
C LEU A 67 0.98 -2.52 -3.47
N THR A 68 1.64 -2.01 -4.51
CA THR A 68 0.96 -1.26 -5.60
C THR A 68 -0.08 -2.11 -6.32
N ALA A 69 0.18 -3.40 -6.55
CA ALA A 69 -0.81 -4.32 -7.11
C ALA A 69 -2.03 -4.49 -6.18
N ARG A 70 -1.81 -4.56 -4.86
CA ARG A 70 -2.88 -4.73 -3.86
C ARG A 70 -3.74 -3.48 -3.70
N LEU A 71 -3.18 -2.27 -3.85
CA LEU A 71 -3.92 -1.01 -3.73
C LEU A 71 -5.12 -0.92 -4.69
N SER A 72 -5.01 -1.57 -5.87
CA SER A 72 -6.12 -1.63 -6.85
C SER A 72 -7.36 -2.40 -6.36
N TRP A 73 -7.21 -3.20 -5.31
CA TRP A 73 -8.28 -4.04 -4.72
C TRP A 73 -8.83 -3.48 -3.42
N ILE A 74 -8.28 -2.38 -2.92
CA ILE A 74 -8.81 -1.70 -1.73
C ILE A 74 -10.14 -1.06 -2.10
N LYS A 75 -11.16 -1.30 -1.27
CA LYS A 75 -12.40 -0.54 -1.31
C LYS A 75 -12.17 0.79 -0.59
N TRP A 76 -12.30 1.87 -1.33
CA TRP A 76 -12.11 3.25 -0.86
C TRP A 76 -13.43 3.92 -0.46
N ASP A 77 -14.56 3.18 -0.49
CA ASP A 77 -15.90 3.65 -0.12
C ASP A 77 -16.09 3.76 1.40
#